data_AF-A3VGQ6-F1
#
_entry.id   AF-A3VGQ6-F1
#
_cell.length_a   1.000
_cell.length_b   1.000
_cell.length_c   1.000
_cell.angle_alpha   90.00
_cell.angle_beta   90.00
_cell.angle_gamma   90.00
#
_symmetry.space_group_name_H-M   'P 1'
#
loop_
_entity.id
_entity.type
_entity.pdbx_description
1 polymer ?
#
loop_
_entity_poly.entity_id
_entity_poly.type
_entity_poly.pdbx_seq_one_letter_code
_entity_poly.pdbx_strand_id
1 'polypeptide(L)'
;MKISTTGIAIVRHSDTGELFEIEPDEIDWEVVASDERDMGADRLWSASTSRDELGDIRWEMSEYPEGFLGELVSDLNGHELVQNFSVEIEYEPDPDDDDFDEDDFDREAASEEMKEWFYSNYEDPANSLPYISAEGGYQWIYGGPETPQEALGDNFSDEYPEELIEEVAQNITDESGLWDWSPIPGSDFYDDGDDVGEDNPTEEDAVKLSRLLPLAEELEQDPETGAFEIRIKDVEKPDLLAATLAQLTDAIEDVLENQSNGLNADSLEIRKLRRTLERYANDPQRVEMDLTTVHHSLTVQIGTGELPPSEENQALLSALQEGAQGIRATDPEVAENRKLLQTQALRELSSDNLAQIAEAAPVLEAITQGDLREQMRDDVLFLTQEMRAGPPRLPGVTRADAIIPGQDEAVRVFGRSARMLIALRKSPNLVHKLHESAGFKAINILVVLGGLISLGLMLF
;
A
#
# COMPACT_ATOMS: atom_id res chain seq x y z
N MET A 1 -4.44 40.50 -26.23
CA MET A 1 -3.28 41.07 -26.95
C MET A 1 -3.76 41.87 -28.15
N LYS A 2 -3.28 43.11 -28.32
CA LYS A 2 -3.60 44.00 -29.43
C LYS A 2 -2.34 44.71 -29.92
N ILE A 3 -2.33 45.15 -31.17
CA ILE A 3 -1.24 45.96 -31.72
C ILE A 3 -1.61 47.44 -31.54
N SER A 4 -0.73 48.20 -30.87
CA SER A 4 -0.85 49.64 -30.72
C SER A 4 0.16 50.37 -31.60
N THR A 5 -0.26 51.50 -32.18
CA THR A 5 0.55 52.32 -33.07
C THR A 5 0.75 53.71 -32.48
N THR A 6 1.99 54.19 -32.47
CA THR A 6 2.34 55.52 -31.98
C THR A 6 3.12 56.32 -33.01
N GLY A 7 2.82 57.62 -33.12
CA GLY A 7 3.39 58.50 -34.14
C GLY A 7 2.55 58.55 -35.42
N ILE A 8 3.15 59.00 -36.53
CA ILE A 8 2.49 59.11 -37.83
C ILE A 8 3.39 58.52 -38.92
N ALA A 9 2.77 57.93 -39.96
CA ALA A 9 3.49 57.60 -41.18
C ALA A 9 3.37 58.76 -42.19
N ILE A 10 4.48 59.12 -42.82
CA ILE A 10 4.52 60.15 -43.86
C ILE A 10 4.90 59.50 -45.17
N VAL A 11 3.98 59.51 -46.13
CA VAL A 11 4.16 58.95 -47.47
C VAL A 11 4.27 60.09 -48.48
N ARG A 12 5.31 60.05 -49.31
CA ARG A 12 5.50 60.99 -50.41
C ARG A 12 4.97 60.40 -51.71
N HIS A 13 4.01 61.07 -52.32
CA HIS A 13 3.47 60.68 -53.61
C HIS A 13 4.56 60.77 -54.70
N SER A 14 4.64 59.72 -55.51
CA SER A 14 5.73 59.51 -56.49
C SER A 14 5.70 60.52 -57.65
N ASP A 15 4.51 60.85 -58.17
CA ASP A 15 4.37 61.80 -59.28
C ASP A 15 4.30 63.28 -58.86
N THR A 16 3.57 63.62 -57.79
CA THR A 16 3.35 65.01 -57.37
C THR A 16 4.37 65.50 -56.35
N GLY A 17 5.02 64.59 -55.60
CA GLY A 17 5.93 64.92 -54.50
C GLY A 17 5.24 65.44 -53.24
N GLU A 18 3.90 65.44 -53.20
CA GLU A 18 3.12 65.85 -52.02
C GLU A 18 3.30 64.84 -50.88
N LEU A 19 3.25 65.34 -49.64
CA LEU A 19 3.39 64.54 -48.42
C LEU A 19 2.01 64.30 -47.83
N PHE A 20 1.73 63.03 -47.54
CA PHE A 20 0.50 62.58 -46.92
C PHE A 20 0.82 61.97 -45.56
N GLU A 21 0.15 62.46 -44.53
CA GLU A 21 0.24 61.94 -43.17
C GLU A 21 -0.86 60.89 -42.99
N ILE A 22 -0.50 59.71 -42.48
CA ILE A 22 -1.41 58.63 -42.10
C ILE A 22 -1.41 58.56 -40.58
N GLU A 23 -2.58 58.81 -39.99
CA GLU A 23 -2.76 58.73 -38.54
C GLU A 23 -2.99 57.28 -38.06
N PRO A 24 -2.59 56.93 -36.82
CA PRO A 24 -2.82 55.61 -36.22
C PRO A 24 -4.25 55.09 -36.28
N ASP A 25 -5.24 55.98 -36.20
CA ASP A 25 -6.67 55.66 -36.22
C ASP A 25 -7.22 55.40 -37.63
N GLU A 26 -6.44 55.64 -38.68
CA GLU A 26 -6.79 55.34 -40.06
C GLU A 26 -6.46 53.90 -40.48
N ILE A 27 -5.81 53.15 -39.61
CA ILE A 27 -5.42 51.76 -39.84
C ILE A 27 -5.92 50.88 -38.70
N ASP A 28 -6.30 49.64 -39.05
CA ASP A 28 -6.66 48.61 -38.09
C ASP A 28 -5.80 47.38 -38.33
N TRP A 29 -5.28 46.80 -37.27
CA TRP A 29 -4.38 45.64 -37.32
C TRP A 29 -5.18 44.35 -37.20
N GLU A 30 -5.08 43.50 -38.22
CA GLU A 30 -5.70 42.18 -38.24
C GLU A 30 -4.67 41.07 -38.45
N VAL A 31 -4.97 39.89 -37.92
CA VAL A 31 -4.18 38.68 -38.18
C VAL A 31 -4.66 38.06 -39.48
N VAL A 32 -3.83 38.10 -40.52
CA VAL A 32 -4.16 37.59 -41.86
C VAL A 32 -3.68 36.15 -42.10
N ALA A 33 -2.71 35.69 -41.32
CA ALA A 33 -2.27 34.30 -41.29
C ALA A 33 -1.80 33.93 -39.89
N SER A 34 -2.00 32.66 -39.50
CA SER A 34 -1.50 32.12 -38.25
C SER A 34 -1.19 30.63 -38.42
N ASP A 35 0.03 30.24 -38.08
CA ASP A 35 0.48 28.85 -38.09
C ASP A 35 1.15 28.48 -36.75
N GLU A 36 0.92 27.27 -36.25
CA GLU A 36 1.49 26.80 -34.99
C GLU A 36 2.95 26.33 -35.17
N ARG A 37 3.86 26.77 -34.29
CA ARG A 37 5.29 26.42 -34.32
C ARG A 37 5.81 26.16 -32.90
N ASP A 38 7.05 25.65 -32.81
CA ASP A 38 7.64 25.21 -31.54
C ASP A 38 7.72 26.29 -30.43
N MET A 39 7.67 27.58 -30.78
CA MET A 39 7.73 28.71 -29.83
C MET A 39 6.45 29.57 -29.86
N GLY A 40 5.29 28.93 -30.09
CA GLY A 40 3.97 29.55 -30.15
C GLY A 40 3.50 29.84 -31.58
N ALA A 41 2.33 30.50 -31.68
CA ALA A 41 1.70 30.83 -32.95
C ALA A 41 2.52 31.89 -33.72
N ASP A 42 2.91 31.57 -34.95
CA ASP A 42 3.50 32.50 -35.92
C ASP A 42 2.37 33.30 -36.57
N ARG A 43 2.15 34.54 -36.12
CA ARG A 43 1.04 35.39 -36.59
C ARG A 43 1.56 36.42 -37.58
N LEU A 44 0.92 36.53 -38.74
CA LEU A 44 1.14 37.62 -39.70
C LEU A 44 0.09 38.71 -39.45
N TRP A 45 0.54 39.83 -38.92
CA TRP A 45 -0.26 41.04 -38.71
C TRP A 45 -0.25 41.90 -39.97
N SER A 46 -1.42 42.42 -40.35
CA SER A 46 -1.58 43.32 -41.49
C SER A 46 -2.48 44.50 -41.14
N ALA A 47 -2.09 45.69 -41.59
CA ALA A 47 -2.88 46.90 -41.51
C ALA A 47 -2.90 47.59 -42.87
N SER A 48 -4.06 48.06 -43.31
CA SER A 48 -4.20 48.73 -44.61
C SER A 48 -5.11 49.95 -44.52
N THR A 49 -4.86 50.92 -45.41
CA THR A 49 -5.75 52.06 -45.61
C THR A 49 -5.81 52.40 -47.10
N SER A 50 -6.90 53.02 -47.53
CA SER A 50 -7.15 53.37 -48.92
C SER A 50 -7.43 54.87 -49.02
N ARG A 51 -6.64 55.59 -49.81
CA ARG A 51 -6.82 57.01 -50.08
C ARG A 51 -6.91 57.26 -51.57
N ASP A 52 -7.74 58.21 -51.99
CA ASP A 52 -7.95 58.54 -53.40
C ASP A 52 -6.63 58.94 -54.09
N GLU A 53 -5.70 59.55 -53.35
CA GLU A 53 -4.42 60.04 -53.86
C GLU A 53 -3.30 58.99 -53.84
N LEU A 54 -3.33 58.01 -52.94
CA LEU A 54 -2.25 57.02 -52.76
C LEU A 54 -2.64 55.59 -53.21
N GLY A 55 -3.94 55.34 -53.42
CA GLY A 55 -4.48 54.01 -53.58
C GLY A 55 -4.46 53.20 -52.28
N ASP A 56 -4.43 51.88 -52.43
CA ASP A 56 -4.37 50.94 -51.31
C ASP A 56 -2.92 50.79 -50.85
N ILE A 57 -2.64 51.16 -49.61
CA ILE A 57 -1.33 51.00 -48.97
C ILE A 57 -1.46 50.10 -47.74
N ARG A 58 -0.39 49.36 -47.43
CA ARG A 58 -0.41 48.33 -46.40
C ARG A 58 0.90 48.23 -45.63
N TRP A 59 0.79 47.82 -44.38
CA TRP A 59 1.89 47.40 -43.52
C TRP A 59 1.68 45.96 -43.06
N GLU A 60 2.76 45.19 -43.00
CA GLU A 60 2.76 43.79 -42.56
C GLU A 60 3.94 43.52 -41.63
N MET A 61 3.73 42.66 -40.63
CA MET A 61 4.80 42.15 -39.75
C MET A 61 4.46 40.76 -39.21
N SER A 62 5.48 39.96 -38.94
CA SER A 62 5.33 38.65 -38.27
C SER A 62 5.52 38.80 -36.77
N GLU A 63 4.75 38.05 -35.97
CA GLU A 63 4.97 37.83 -34.54
C GLU A 63 5.46 36.39 -34.35
N TYR A 64 6.76 36.21 -34.12
CA TYR A 64 7.35 34.91 -33.77
C TYR A 64 8.78 35.07 -33.22
N PRO A 65 9.11 34.51 -32.03
CA PRO A 65 8.22 33.83 -31.07
C PRO A 65 7.05 34.67 -30.57
N GLU A 66 6.07 34.06 -29.91
CA GLU A 66 4.93 34.80 -29.32
C GLU A 66 5.44 35.99 -28.46
N GLY A 67 4.87 37.17 -28.67
CA GLY A 67 5.31 38.41 -28.02
C GLY A 67 6.50 39.15 -28.65
N PHE A 68 7.11 38.62 -29.72
CA PHE A 68 8.20 39.30 -30.45
C PHE A 68 7.79 39.69 -31.88
N LEU A 69 7.71 40.99 -32.13
CA LEU A 69 7.44 41.55 -33.46
C LEU A 69 8.70 41.55 -34.34
N GLY A 70 8.53 41.09 -35.59
CA GLY A 70 9.51 41.15 -36.65
C GLY A 70 9.63 42.54 -37.28
N GLU A 71 10.37 42.61 -38.39
CA GLU A 71 10.53 43.86 -39.14
C GLU A 71 9.21 44.30 -39.76
N LEU A 72 8.86 45.58 -39.58
CA LEU A 72 7.69 46.21 -40.19
C LEU A 72 7.95 46.48 -41.68
N VAL A 73 7.24 45.75 -42.54
CA VAL A 73 7.33 45.89 -44.00
C VAL A 73 6.13 46.69 -44.51
N SER A 74 6.35 47.59 -45.47
CA SER A 74 5.28 48.37 -46.10
C SER A 74 5.22 48.19 -47.61
N ASP A 75 3.99 48.09 -48.14
CA ASP A 75 3.67 48.20 -49.55
C ASP A 75 2.87 49.48 -49.77
N LEU A 76 3.56 50.50 -50.29
CA LEU A 76 3.01 51.85 -50.49
C LEU A 76 2.60 52.10 -51.95
N ASN A 77 2.32 51.05 -52.73
CA ASN A 77 1.84 51.17 -54.10
C ASN A 77 2.77 52.01 -55.01
N GLY A 78 4.09 51.91 -54.77
CA GLY A 78 5.13 52.64 -55.51
C GLY A 78 5.47 54.05 -54.99
N HIS A 79 4.89 54.48 -53.87
CA HIS A 79 5.22 55.73 -53.18
C HIS A 79 6.39 55.58 -52.20
N GLU A 80 6.99 56.70 -51.79
CA GLU A 80 8.17 56.72 -50.91
C GLU A 80 7.76 56.91 -49.45
N LEU A 81 8.20 56.02 -48.56
CA LEU A 81 8.05 56.19 -47.11
C LEU A 81 9.10 57.17 -46.60
N VAL A 82 8.67 58.31 -46.08
CA VAL A 82 9.57 59.34 -45.50
C VAL A 82 9.76 59.11 -44.01
N GLN A 83 8.69 58.69 -43.31
CA GLN A 83 8.68 58.40 -41.89
C GLN A 83 7.63 57.32 -41.63
N ASN A 84 7.88 56.42 -40.69
CA ASN A 84 6.90 55.41 -40.27
C ASN A 84 6.44 55.67 -38.82
N PHE A 85 5.29 55.13 -38.46
CA PHE A 85 4.86 55.00 -37.07
C PHE A 85 5.63 53.87 -36.37
N SER A 86 5.64 53.89 -35.05
CA SER A 86 6.14 52.81 -34.20
C SER A 86 5.00 51.87 -33.83
N VAL A 87 5.31 50.59 -33.65
CA VAL A 87 4.33 49.55 -33.34
C VAL A 87 4.77 48.77 -32.11
N GLU A 88 3.84 48.56 -31.17
CA GLU A 88 4.07 47.84 -29.92
C GLU A 88 2.92 46.85 -29.66
N ILE A 89 3.23 45.78 -28.93
CA ILE A 89 2.21 44.82 -28.46
C ILE A 89 1.66 45.34 -27.12
N GLU A 90 0.36 45.55 -27.06
CA GLU A 90 -0.36 45.85 -25.83
C GLU A 90 -1.02 44.56 -25.31
N TYR A 91 -0.60 44.13 -24.12
CA TYR A 91 -1.25 43.06 -23.39
C TYR A 91 -2.44 43.68 -22.65
N GLU A 92 -3.64 43.15 -22.89
CA GLU A 92 -4.73 43.44 -21.95
C GLU A 92 -4.37 42.70 -20.66
N PRO A 93 -4.44 43.37 -19.49
CA PRO A 93 -4.18 42.71 -18.22
C PRO A 93 -5.14 41.52 -18.10
N ASP A 94 -4.60 40.35 -17.76
CA ASP A 94 -5.44 39.22 -17.40
C ASP A 94 -6.26 39.64 -16.18
N PRO A 95 -7.58 39.43 -16.14
CA PRO A 95 -8.38 39.72 -14.96
C PRO A 95 -8.00 38.88 -13.73
N ASP A 96 -7.07 37.94 -13.89
CA ASP A 96 -6.52 37.09 -12.82
C ASP A 96 -5.15 37.58 -12.32
N ASP A 97 -4.61 38.69 -12.85
CA ASP A 97 -3.42 39.36 -12.31
C ASP A 97 -3.87 40.42 -11.29
N ASP A 98 -4.57 39.97 -10.25
CA ASP A 98 -4.82 40.76 -9.05
C ASP A 98 -3.46 40.96 -8.37
N ASP A 99 -2.84 42.14 -8.55
CA ASP A 99 -1.76 42.62 -7.70
C ASP A 99 -2.25 42.52 -6.23
N PHE A 100 -1.88 41.44 -5.53
CA PHE A 100 -2.22 41.19 -4.14
C PHE A 100 -1.67 42.34 -3.29
N ASP A 101 -2.54 43.23 -2.81
CA ASP A 101 -2.14 44.31 -1.92
C ASP A 101 -1.61 43.70 -0.61
N GLU A 102 -0.33 43.94 -0.27
CA GLU A 102 0.33 43.45 0.96
C GLU A 102 -0.39 43.84 2.27
N ASP A 103 -1.36 44.77 2.19
CA ASP A 103 -2.18 45.24 3.32
C ASP A 103 -3.47 44.41 3.57
N ASP A 104 -3.81 43.41 2.73
CA ASP A 104 -5.09 42.69 2.82
C ASP A 104 -5.13 41.57 3.87
N PHE A 105 -3.99 41.08 4.37
CA PHE A 105 -3.97 40.04 5.39
C PHE A 105 -2.77 40.13 6.34
N ASP A 106 -2.93 39.58 7.55
CA ASP A 106 -1.84 39.48 8.54
C ASP A 106 -0.94 38.29 8.20
N ARG A 107 0.26 38.56 7.68
CA ARG A 107 1.25 37.53 7.30
C ARG A 107 1.60 36.56 8.43
N GLU A 108 1.66 37.01 9.68
CA GLU A 108 2.01 36.14 10.81
C GLU A 108 0.84 35.19 11.11
N ALA A 109 -0.39 35.70 11.08
CA ALA A 109 -1.58 34.87 11.26
C ALA A 109 -1.77 33.84 10.13
N ALA A 110 -1.56 34.25 8.87
CA ALA A 110 -1.64 33.37 7.71
C ALA A 110 -0.58 32.25 7.75
N SER A 111 0.63 32.61 8.19
CA SER A 111 1.73 31.63 8.35
C SER A 111 1.40 30.56 9.39
N GLU A 112 0.84 30.95 10.54
CA GLU A 112 0.45 30.01 11.58
C GLU A 112 -0.74 29.14 11.16
N GLU A 113 -1.72 29.71 10.44
CA GLU A 113 -2.84 28.96 9.88
C GLU A 113 -2.38 27.86 8.91
N MET A 114 -1.51 28.20 7.95
CA MET A 114 -0.94 27.23 7.01
C MET A 114 -0.14 26.14 7.73
N LYS A 115 0.66 26.49 8.75
CA LYS A 115 1.40 25.50 9.55
C LYS A 115 0.46 24.58 10.33
N GLU A 116 -0.53 25.13 11.02
CA GLU A 116 -1.49 24.34 11.82
C GLU A 116 -2.31 23.41 10.92
N TRP A 117 -2.74 23.90 9.76
CA TRP A 117 -3.39 23.09 8.74
C TRP A 117 -2.47 21.96 8.24
N PHE A 118 -1.20 22.26 7.90
CA PHE A 118 -0.27 21.26 7.40
C PHE A 118 -0.05 20.13 8.42
N TYR A 119 0.25 20.46 9.68
CA TYR A 119 0.45 19.44 10.73
C TYR A 119 -0.82 18.69 11.13
N SER A 120 -2.00 19.22 10.82
CA SER A 120 -3.27 18.53 11.03
C SER A 120 -3.62 17.56 9.90
N ASN A 121 -3.04 17.76 8.71
CA ASN A 121 -3.31 16.96 7.51
C ASN A 121 -2.14 16.09 7.05
N TYR A 122 -0.92 16.33 7.54
CA TYR A 122 0.29 15.60 7.18
C TYR A 122 1.11 15.23 8.42
N GLU A 123 1.81 14.11 8.35
CA GLU A 123 2.67 13.61 9.43
C GLU A 123 3.99 13.04 8.88
N ASP A 124 4.99 12.94 9.78
CA ASP A 124 6.25 12.26 9.47
C ASP A 124 5.95 10.79 9.05
N PRO A 125 6.42 10.34 7.88
CA PRO A 125 6.16 8.99 7.37
C PRO A 125 6.60 7.89 8.34
N ALA A 126 7.57 8.14 9.23
CA ALA A 126 8.00 7.21 10.27
C ALA A 126 6.88 6.84 11.26
N ASN A 127 5.85 7.70 11.41
CA ASN A 127 4.76 7.48 12.35
C ASN A 127 3.70 6.50 11.81
N SER A 128 3.57 6.39 10.49
CA SER A 128 2.39 5.77 9.88
C SER A 128 2.70 4.80 8.74
N LEU A 129 3.79 5.01 8.01
CA LEU A 129 4.13 4.22 6.84
C LEU A 129 5.03 3.04 7.19
N PRO A 130 4.78 1.84 6.62
CA PRO A 130 5.71 0.72 6.72
C PRO A 130 7.07 1.04 6.09
N TYR A 131 8.16 0.68 6.77
CA TYR A 131 9.53 0.86 6.27
C TYR A 131 10.12 -0.46 5.77
N ILE A 132 10.56 -0.49 4.51
CA ILE A 132 11.22 -1.65 3.91
C ILE A 132 12.73 -1.53 4.14
N SER A 133 13.25 -2.29 5.09
CA SER A 133 14.69 -2.25 5.42
C SER A 133 15.63 -2.73 4.31
N ALA A 134 15.14 -3.59 3.42
CA ALA A 134 15.91 -4.12 2.29
C ALA A 134 16.13 -3.07 1.18
N GLU A 135 15.16 -2.19 0.95
CA GLU A 135 15.19 -1.16 -0.09
C GLU A 135 15.55 0.22 0.46
N GLY A 136 15.39 0.43 1.77
CA GLY A 136 15.76 1.66 2.46
C GLY A 136 14.76 2.81 2.24
N GLY A 137 13.46 2.52 2.32
CA GLY A 137 12.40 3.53 2.11
C GLY A 137 11.04 3.15 2.71
N TYR A 138 10.12 4.12 2.72
CA TYR A 138 8.73 3.96 3.17
C TYR A 138 7.82 3.51 2.03
N GLN A 139 6.75 2.79 2.37
CA GLN A 139 5.64 2.52 1.44
C GLN A 139 4.57 3.60 1.58
N TRP A 140 4.38 4.42 0.53
CA TRP A 140 3.44 5.53 0.48
C TRP A 140 2.01 5.07 0.17
N ILE A 141 1.30 4.63 1.21
CA ILE A 141 -0.03 4.00 1.08
C ILE A 141 -1.22 4.98 1.27
N TYR A 142 -0.95 6.25 1.56
CA TYR A 142 -1.96 7.29 1.81
C TYR A 142 -1.92 8.43 0.77
N GLY A 143 -1.23 8.23 -0.35
CA GLY A 143 -0.80 9.30 -1.24
C GLY A 143 0.61 9.79 -0.87
N GLY A 144 1.27 10.46 -1.82
CA GLY A 144 2.64 10.96 -1.66
C GLY A 144 3.75 10.02 -2.16
N PRO A 145 5.03 10.38 -1.93
CA PRO A 145 5.51 11.45 -1.04
C PRO A 145 5.06 12.84 -1.49
N GLU A 146 4.63 13.68 -0.54
CA GLU A 146 4.29 15.08 -0.78
C GLU A 146 5.26 16.00 -0.03
N THR A 147 5.64 17.11 -0.65
CA THR A 147 6.43 18.15 0.01
C THR A 147 5.53 19.22 0.65
N PRO A 148 6.01 19.94 1.69
CA PRO A 148 5.24 21.07 2.24
C PRO A 148 4.90 22.14 1.20
N GLN A 149 5.75 22.32 0.19
CA GLN A 149 5.54 23.27 -0.90
C GLN A 149 4.35 22.87 -1.78
N GLU A 150 4.32 21.62 -2.24
CA GLU A 150 3.24 21.09 -3.08
C GLU A 150 1.91 21.11 -2.32
N ALA A 151 1.91 20.57 -1.09
CA ALA A 151 0.71 20.48 -0.27
C ALA A 151 0.09 21.85 0.05
N LEU A 152 0.91 22.84 0.42
CA LEU A 152 0.41 24.20 0.71
C LEU A 152 0.04 24.94 -0.58
N GLY A 153 0.82 24.81 -1.66
CA GLY A 153 0.51 25.42 -2.94
C GLY A 153 -0.86 24.98 -3.49
N ASP A 154 -1.16 23.69 -3.44
CA ASP A 154 -2.43 23.14 -3.91
C ASP A 154 -3.65 23.62 -3.09
N ASN A 155 -3.46 24.01 -1.83
CA ASN A 155 -4.56 24.37 -0.93
C ASN A 155 -4.72 25.87 -0.68
N PHE A 156 -3.65 26.66 -0.87
CA PHE A 156 -3.62 28.07 -0.49
C PHE A 156 -3.24 29.03 -1.62
N SER A 157 -2.89 28.53 -2.83
CA SER A 157 -2.50 29.39 -3.96
C SER A 157 -3.59 30.38 -4.40
N ASP A 158 -4.87 30.08 -4.16
CA ASP A 158 -5.99 30.97 -4.45
C ASP A 158 -6.18 32.08 -3.39
N GLU A 159 -5.61 31.93 -2.19
CA GLU A 159 -5.85 32.81 -1.03
C GLU A 159 -4.60 33.60 -0.59
N TYR A 160 -3.40 33.06 -0.83
CA TYR A 160 -2.14 33.68 -0.43
C TYR A 160 -1.12 33.71 -1.56
N PRO A 161 -0.25 34.73 -1.60
CA PRO A 161 0.80 34.82 -2.61
C PRO A 161 1.83 33.68 -2.47
N GLU A 162 2.32 33.21 -3.62
CA GLU A 162 3.30 32.11 -3.71
C GLU A 162 4.54 32.35 -2.84
N GLU A 163 5.04 33.59 -2.77
CA GLU A 163 6.20 33.96 -1.94
C GLU A 163 6.00 33.63 -0.45
N LEU A 164 4.79 33.80 0.08
CA LEU A 164 4.48 33.49 1.47
C LEU A 164 4.33 31.98 1.68
N ILE A 165 3.69 31.30 0.73
CA ILE A 165 3.54 29.83 0.77
C ILE A 165 4.91 29.17 0.76
N GLU A 166 5.82 29.64 -0.09
CA GLU A 166 7.23 29.20 -0.13
C GLU A 166 7.95 29.42 1.20
N GLU A 167 7.79 30.60 1.81
CA GLU A 167 8.39 30.91 3.10
C GLU A 167 7.89 29.95 4.20
N VAL A 168 6.59 29.68 4.25
CA VAL A 168 5.99 28.77 5.24
C VAL A 168 6.44 27.33 5.02
N ALA A 169 6.41 26.84 3.78
CA ALA A 169 6.88 25.50 3.43
C ALA A 169 8.36 25.28 3.78
N GLN A 170 9.21 26.27 3.53
CA GLN A 170 10.62 26.23 3.91
C GLN A 170 10.78 26.20 5.43
N ASN A 171 10.00 27.00 6.18
CA ASN A 171 10.03 26.97 7.64
C ASN A 171 9.64 25.59 8.21
N ILE A 172 8.60 24.94 7.66
CA ILE A 172 8.21 23.58 8.06
C ILE A 172 9.36 22.59 7.79
N THR A 173 9.99 22.69 6.63
CA THR A 173 11.10 21.82 6.21
C THR A 173 12.34 22.03 7.10
N ASP A 174 12.68 23.28 7.43
CA ASP A 174 13.83 23.62 8.27
C ASP A 174 13.63 23.20 9.74
N GLU A 175 12.42 23.34 10.28
CA GLU A 175 12.08 22.95 11.64
C GLU A 175 12.07 21.42 11.82
N SER A 176 11.53 20.69 10.84
CA SER A 176 11.39 19.22 10.90
C SER A 176 12.62 18.46 10.40
N GLY A 177 13.34 19.02 9.43
CA GLY A 177 14.38 18.33 8.66
C GLY A 177 13.84 17.28 7.67
N LEU A 178 12.54 17.32 7.35
CA LEU A 178 11.86 16.35 6.49
C LEU A 178 11.37 17.01 5.21
N TRP A 179 11.57 16.32 4.09
CA TRP A 179 11.12 16.73 2.76
C TRP A 179 9.87 15.98 2.33
N ASP A 180 9.83 14.67 2.60
CA ASP A 180 8.74 13.79 2.19
C ASP A 180 7.78 13.56 3.36
N TRP A 181 6.53 14.02 3.21
CA TRP A 181 5.48 13.92 4.21
C TRP A 181 4.36 12.98 3.75
N SER A 182 3.76 12.29 4.72
CA SER A 182 2.61 11.42 4.47
C SER A 182 1.32 12.17 4.79
N PRO A 183 0.31 12.15 3.91
CA PRO A 183 -1.03 12.59 4.27
C PRO A 183 -1.59 11.79 5.46
N ILE A 184 -2.33 12.45 6.33
CA ILE A 184 -3.12 11.85 7.40
C ILE A 184 -4.48 11.49 6.79
N PRO A 185 -4.83 10.20 6.69
CA PRO A 185 -6.11 9.78 6.11
C PRO A 185 -7.29 10.29 6.96
N GLY A 186 -8.20 11.02 6.34
CA GLY A 186 -9.45 11.46 6.97
C GLY A 186 -10.41 10.30 7.26
N SER A 187 -11.50 10.56 8.00
CA SER A 187 -12.55 9.57 8.27
C SER A 187 -13.13 8.95 7.00
N ASP A 188 -13.19 9.75 5.94
CA ASP A 188 -13.84 9.42 4.67
C ASP A 188 -12.94 8.50 3.82
N PHE A 189 -11.62 8.49 4.07
CA PHE A 189 -10.70 7.49 3.52
C PHE A 189 -11.08 6.05 3.95
N TYR A 190 -11.80 5.92 5.06
CA TYR A 190 -12.30 4.65 5.58
C TYR A 190 -13.78 4.39 5.27
N ASP A 191 -14.50 5.33 4.67
CA ASP A 191 -15.93 5.23 4.34
C ASP A 191 -16.18 4.78 2.90
N ASP A 192 -15.22 4.94 1.99
CA ASP A 192 -15.35 4.45 0.61
C ASP A 192 -14.67 3.08 0.44
N GLY A 193 -15.50 2.05 0.31
CA GLY A 193 -15.11 0.64 0.32
C GLY A 193 -14.35 0.14 -0.91
N ASP A 194 -13.71 1.00 -1.72
CA ASP A 194 -13.21 0.60 -3.05
C ASP A 194 -11.90 1.25 -3.55
N ASP A 195 -11.06 1.88 -2.71
CA ASP A 195 -9.72 2.30 -3.18
C ASP A 195 -8.59 2.04 -2.18
N VAL A 196 -8.38 0.75 -1.90
CA VAL A 196 -7.06 0.25 -1.49
C VAL A 196 -6.48 -0.35 -2.78
N GLY A 197 -5.51 0.33 -3.39
CA GLY A 197 -5.08 0.16 -4.80
C GLY A 197 -5.04 -1.27 -5.38
N GLU A 198 -5.12 -1.37 -6.72
CA GLU A 198 -5.36 -2.57 -7.55
C GLU A 198 -4.67 -3.90 -7.16
N ASP A 199 -3.65 -3.90 -6.31
CA ASP A 199 -2.87 -5.08 -5.87
C ASP A 199 -3.19 -5.59 -4.44
N ASN A 200 -4.09 -4.95 -3.66
CA ASN A 200 -4.47 -5.46 -2.35
C ASN A 200 -5.58 -6.53 -2.43
N PRO A 201 -5.42 -7.72 -1.80
CA PRO A 201 -6.38 -8.80 -1.96
C PRO A 201 -7.74 -8.44 -1.39
N THR A 202 -8.75 -8.83 -2.15
CA THR A 202 -10.15 -8.49 -1.91
C THR A 202 -10.76 -9.32 -0.77
N GLU A 203 -11.97 -8.95 -0.32
CA GLU A 203 -12.74 -9.84 0.56
C GLU A 203 -12.96 -11.21 -0.09
N GLU A 204 -13.12 -11.26 -1.42
CA GLU A 204 -13.28 -12.51 -2.17
C GLU A 204 -12.04 -13.41 -2.07
N ASP A 205 -10.85 -12.82 -2.14
CA ASP A 205 -9.58 -13.54 -1.98
C ASP A 205 -9.44 -14.12 -0.56
N ALA A 206 -9.81 -13.35 0.45
CA ALA A 206 -9.85 -13.83 1.83
C ALA A 206 -10.84 -14.98 2.01
N VAL A 207 -12.05 -14.86 1.45
CA VAL A 207 -13.08 -15.91 1.47
C VAL A 207 -12.60 -17.17 0.74
N LYS A 208 -11.94 -17.00 -0.41
CA LYS A 208 -11.36 -18.10 -1.17
C LYS A 208 -10.28 -18.81 -0.36
N LEU A 209 -9.33 -18.07 0.22
CA LEU A 209 -8.26 -18.65 1.03
C LEU A 209 -8.82 -19.33 2.29
N SER A 210 -9.82 -18.74 2.96
CA SER A 210 -10.47 -19.35 4.11
C SER A 210 -11.17 -20.68 3.78
N ARG A 211 -11.65 -20.86 2.54
CA ARG A 211 -12.22 -22.14 2.07
C ARG A 211 -11.13 -23.15 1.74
N LEU A 212 -9.97 -22.69 1.27
CA LEU A 212 -8.81 -23.55 1.05
C LEU A 212 -8.21 -24.00 2.40
N LEU A 213 -8.20 -23.13 3.40
CA LEU A 213 -7.55 -23.41 4.68
C LEU A 213 -8.60 -23.51 5.80
N PRO A 214 -9.49 -24.53 5.77
CA PRO A 214 -10.56 -24.62 6.73
C PRO A 214 -9.99 -24.97 8.12
N LEU A 215 -10.50 -24.27 9.13
CA LEU A 215 -10.12 -24.45 10.51
C LEU A 215 -11.39 -24.61 11.36
N ALA A 216 -11.37 -25.58 12.27
CA ALA A 216 -12.46 -25.96 13.17
C ALA A 216 -12.49 -25.08 14.44
N GLU A 217 -12.27 -23.79 14.25
CA GLU A 217 -12.23 -22.78 15.31
C GLU A 217 -13.03 -21.55 14.85
N GLU A 218 -13.63 -20.85 15.81
CA GLU A 218 -14.33 -19.61 15.55
C GLU A 218 -13.52 -18.45 16.14
N LEU A 219 -13.40 -17.36 15.38
CA LEU A 219 -12.78 -16.13 15.88
C LEU A 219 -13.87 -15.18 16.36
N GLU A 220 -13.73 -14.68 17.57
CA GLU A 220 -14.60 -13.67 18.16
C GLU A 220 -13.82 -12.35 18.29
N GLN A 221 -14.45 -11.24 17.90
CA GLN A 221 -13.91 -9.91 18.13
C GLN A 221 -14.39 -9.40 19.49
N ASP A 222 -13.45 -8.91 20.29
CA ASP A 222 -13.74 -8.23 21.53
C ASP A 222 -14.51 -6.92 21.26
N PRO A 223 -15.70 -6.71 21.84
CA PRO A 223 -16.47 -5.49 21.61
C PRO A 223 -15.79 -4.21 22.14
N GLU A 224 -14.88 -4.32 23.10
CA GLU A 224 -14.17 -3.19 23.72
C GLU A 224 -12.88 -2.87 22.98
N THR A 225 -12.05 -3.87 22.69
CA THR A 225 -10.73 -3.66 22.07
C THR A 225 -10.74 -3.83 20.56
N GLY A 226 -11.70 -4.56 19.98
CA GLY A 226 -11.69 -4.98 18.59
C GLY A 226 -10.72 -6.13 18.29
N ALA A 227 -9.93 -6.58 19.27
CA ALA A 227 -8.96 -7.65 19.11
C ALA A 227 -9.64 -9.01 18.97
N PHE A 228 -8.96 -9.95 18.31
CA PHE A 228 -9.44 -11.28 18.04
C PHE A 228 -9.06 -12.28 19.13
N GLU A 229 -9.98 -13.17 19.45
CA GLU A 229 -9.77 -14.34 20.31
C GLU A 229 -10.40 -15.59 19.69
N ILE A 230 -9.91 -16.78 20.06
CA ILE A 230 -10.56 -18.05 19.73
C ILE A 230 -11.75 -18.27 20.65
N ARG A 231 -12.91 -18.50 20.06
CA ARG A 231 -14.07 -19.06 20.77
C ARG A 231 -13.85 -20.56 20.95
N ILE A 232 -13.61 -20.98 22.19
CA ILE A 232 -13.50 -22.39 22.57
C ILE A 232 -14.85 -23.08 22.27
N LYS A 233 -14.82 -24.07 21.36
CA LYS A 233 -15.96 -24.97 21.12
C LYS A 233 -15.96 -26.10 22.15
N ASP A 234 -17.14 -26.59 22.50
CA ASP A 234 -17.25 -27.77 23.35
C ASP A 234 -16.69 -29.00 22.64
N VAL A 235 -15.76 -29.70 23.29
CA VAL A 235 -15.20 -30.96 22.77
C VAL A 235 -16.29 -32.02 22.72
N GLU A 236 -16.54 -32.63 21.55
CA GLU A 236 -17.62 -33.61 21.38
C GLU A 236 -17.47 -34.86 22.28
N LYS A 237 -16.23 -35.30 22.51
CA LYS A 237 -15.87 -36.51 23.28
C LYS A 237 -14.71 -36.23 24.25
N PRO A 238 -14.94 -35.48 25.34
CA PRO A 238 -13.87 -35.04 26.23
C PRO A 238 -13.16 -36.21 26.94
N ASP A 239 -13.89 -37.27 27.31
CA ASP A 239 -13.29 -38.46 27.94
C ASP A 239 -12.32 -39.19 27.02
N LEU A 240 -12.64 -39.25 25.71
CA LEU A 240 -11.77 -39.90 24.73
C LEU A 240 -10.53 -39.05 24.48
N LEU A 241 -10.70 -37.73 24.33
CA LEU A 241 -9.58 -36.81 24.19
C LEU A 241 -8.65 -36.91 25.41
N ALA A 242 -9.20 -36.91 26.62
CA ALA A 242 -8.42 -37.07 27.85
C ALA A 242 -7.65 -38.41 27.87
N ALA A 243 -8.27 -39.51 27.45
CA ALA A 243 -7.60 -40.81 27.35
C ALA A 243 -6.46 -40.79 26.33
N THR A 244 -6.66 -40.16 25.17
CA THR A 244 -5.62 -39.97 24.15
C THR A 244 -4.44 -39.16 24.66
N LEU A 245 -4.70 -38.03 25.34
CA LEU A 245 -3.66 -37.18 25.89
C LEU A 245 -2.90 -37.86 27.05
N ALA A 246 -3.57 -38.69 27.85
CA ALA A 246 -2.92 -39.51 28.86
C ALA A 246 -1.96 -40.54 28.23
N GLN A 247 -2.41 -41.29 27.22
CA GLN A 247 -1.57 -42.25 26.49
C GLN A 247 -0.35 -41.57 25.84
N LEU A 248 -0.53 -40.36 25.31
CA LEU A 248 0.57 -39.57 24.77
C LEU A 248 1.57 -39.14 25.86
N THR A 249 1.07 -38.77 27.04
CA THR A 249 1.90 -38.35 28.17
C THR A 249 2.78 -39.50 28.63
N ASP A 250 2.21 -40.69 28.82
CA ASP A 250 2.94 -41.91 29.19
C ASP A 250 4.03 -42.24 28.15
N ALA A 251 3.71 -42.16 26.85
CA ALA A 251 4.68 -42.41 25.78
C ALA A 251 5.82 -41.38 25.74
N ILE A 252 5.56 -40.12 26.06
CA ILE A 252 6.61 -39.09 26.18
C ILE A 252 7.49 -39.36 27.39
N GLU A 253 6.91 -39.75 28.52
CA GLU A 253 7.68 -40.11 29.72
C GLU A 253 8.62 -41.29 29.43
N ASP A 254 8.13 -42.36 28.81
CA ASP A 254 8.94 -43.52 28.44
C ASP A 254 10.11 -43.15 27.51
N VAL A 255 9.87 -42.25 26.54
CA VAL A 255 10.92 -41.74 25.65
C VAL A 255 11.95 -40.94 26.46
N LEU A 256 11.53 -40.07 27.37
CA LEU A 256 12.44 -39.24 28.15
C LEU A 256 13.26 -40.02 29.18
N GLU A 257 12.75 -41.17 29.65
CA GLU A 257 13.47 -42.04 30.57
C GLU A 257 14.64 -42.79 29.88
N ASN A 258 14.54 -43.07 28.57
CA ASN A 258 15.57 -43.81 27.84
C ASN A 258 16.46 -42.92 26.96
N GLN A 259 17.67 -42.62 27.44
CA GLN A 259 18.65 -41.80 26.71
C GLN A 259 19.17 -42.41 25.40
N SER A 260 18.91 -43.69 25.12
CA SER A 260 19.43 -44.39 23.94
C SER A 260 18.52 -44.31 22.70
N ASN A 261 17.33 -43.72 22.81
CA ASN A 261 16.38 -43.59 21.71
C ASN A 261 16.60 -42.34 20.83
N GLY A 262 17.55 -41.46 21.20
CA GLY A 262 17.92 -40.27 20.44
C GLY A 262 17.02 -39.05 20.66
N LEU A 263 15.92 -39.18 21.40
CA LEU A 263 15.03 -38.07 21.77
C LEU A 263 15.31 -37.61 23.20
N ASN A 264 15.13 -36.31 23.46
CA ASN A 264 15.27 -35.72 24.78
C ASN A 264 14.34 -34.50 24.94
N ALA A 265 14.36 -33.88 26.11
CA ALA A 265 13.46 -32.76 26.42
C ALA A 265 13.64 -31.52 25.52
N ASP A 266 14.82 -31.35 24.92
CA ASP A 266 15.14 -30.23 24.03
C ASP A 266 14.80 -30.53 22.55
N SER A 267 14.54 -31.80 22.21
CA SER A 267 14.07 -32.20 20.87
C SER A 267 12.84 -31.41 20.47
N LEU A 268 12.82 -30.90 19.23
CA LEU A 268 11.74 -30.04 18.72
C LEU A 268 10.38 -30.71 18.84
N GLU A 269 10.32 -31.99 18.50
CA GLU A 269 9.14 -32.85 18.57
C GLU A 269 8.60 -32.92 20.01
N ILE A 270 9.48 -33.15 20.99
CA ILE A 270 9.10 -33.25 22.39
C ILE A 270 8.64 -31.90 22.93
N ARG A 271 9.34 -30.81 22.62
CA ARG A 271 8.91 -29.45 23.02
C ARG A 271 7.55 -29.10 22.44
N LYS A 272 7.26 -29.50 21.20
CA LYS A 272 5.96 -29.30 20.56
C LYS A 272 4.87 -30.10 21.27
N LEU A 273 5.06 -31.41 21.48
CA LEU A 273 4.07 -32.26 22.16
C LEU A 273 3.77 -31.81 23.59
N ARG A 274 4.80 -31.44 24.36
CA ARG A 274 4.60 -30.91 25.72
C ARG A 274 3.78 -29.63 25.71
N ARG A 275 4.03 -28.73 24.74
CA ARG A 275 3.23 -27.52 24.57
C ARG A 275 1.77 -27.83 24.24
N THR A 276 1.54 -28.79 23.34
CA THR A 276 0.20 -29.28 23.01
C THR A 276 -0.53 -29.78 24.26
N LEU A 277 0.13 -30.58 25.10
CA LEU A 277 -0.45 -31.11 26.35
C LEU A 277 -0.70 -30.02 27.41
N GLU A 278 0.22 -29.07 27.55
CA GLU A 278 0.17 -28.05 28.61
C GLU A 278 -0.78 -26.90 28.27
N ARG A 279 -0.92 -26.53 26.99
CA ARG A 279 -1.65 -25.32 26.56
C ARG A 279 -2.84 -25.58 25.65
N TYR A 280 -2.80 -26.62 24.84
CA TYR A 280 -3.77 -26.82 23.75
C TYR A 280 -4.61 -28.10 23.92
N ALA A 281 -4.58 -28.70 25.11
CA ALA A 281 -5.26 -29.96 25.41
C ALA A 281 -6.79 -29.93 25.24
N ASN A 282 -7.39 -28.73 25.27
CA ASN A 282 -8.82 -28.50 25.10
C ASN A 282 -9.22 -28.17 23.65
N ASP A 283 -8.28 -28.15 22.71
CA ASP A 283 -8.52 -27.87 21.29
C ASP A 283 -8.25 -29.13 20.46
N PRO A 284 -9.29 -29.91 20.10
CA PRO A 284 -9.14 -31.14 19.34
C PRO A 284 -8.43 -30.93 18.01
N GLN A 285 -8.69 -29.80 17.33
CA GLN A 285 -8.04 -29.50 16.06
C GLN A 285 -6.55 -29.27 16.25
N ARG A 286 -6.17 -28.43 17.22
CA ARG A 286 -4.77 -28.13 17.48
C ARG A 286 -3.99 -29.38 17.88
N VAL A 287 -4.58 -30.21 18.74
CA VAL A 287 -3.99 -31.49 19.12
C VAL A 287 -3.79 -32.36 17.88
N GLU A 288 -4.83 -32.57 17.06
CA GLU A 288 -4.75 -33.41 15.86
C GLU A 288 -3.64 -32.99 14.89
N MET A 289 -3.51 -31.68 14.66
CA MET A 289 -2.48 -31.10 13.79
C MET A 289 -1.07 -31.32 14.35
N ASP A 290 -0.89 -31.08 15.65
CA ASP A 290 0.40 -31.25 16.30
C ASP A 290 0.84 -32.72 16.32
N LEU A 291 -0.07 -33.65 16.66
CA LEU A 291 0.22 -35.09 16.62
C LEU A 291 0.58 -35.57 15.21
N THR A 292 -0.16 -35.12 14.20
CA THR A 292 0.10 -35.43 12.79
C THR A 292 1.47 -34.94 12.34
N THR A 293 1.80 -33.68 12.66
CA THR A 293 3.08 -33.07 12.28
C THR A 293 4.24 -33.79 12.94
N VAL A 294 4.16 -34.05 14.25
CA VAL A 294 5.23 -34.73 15.00
C VAL A 294 5.38 -36.18 14.55
N HIS A 295 4.27 -36.90 14.35
CA HIS A 295 4.29 -38.26 13.81
C HIS A 295 5.07 -38.32 12.49
N HIS A 296 4.79 -37.39 11.57
CA HIS A 296 5.49 -37.34 10.30
C HIS A 296 6.99 -37.08 10.48
N SER A 297 7.36 -36.07 11.28
CA SER A 297 8.78 -35.75 11.54
C SER A 297 9.54 -36.96 12.05
N LEU A 298 9.02 -37.62 13.09
CA LEU A 298 9.62 -38.81 13.68
C LEU A 298 9.69 -39.99 12.70
N THR A 299 8.64 -40.20 11.90
CA THR A 299 8.62 -41.25 10.86
C THR A 299 9.75 -41.04 9.85
N VAL A 300 9.96 -39.79 9.42
CA VAL A 300 11.05 -39.45 8.49
C VAL A 300 12.40 -39.65 9.15
N GLN A 301 12.62 -39.13 10.36
CA GLN A 301 13.90 -39.25 11.09
C GLN A 301 14.28 -40.72 11.35
N ILE A 302 13.31 -41.58 11.66
CA ILE A 302 13.56 -43.02 11.80
C ILE A 302 13.85 -43.65 10.43
N GLY A 303 13.11 -43.29 9.39
CA GLY A 303 13.29 -43.79 8.03
C GLY A 303 14.63 -43.42 7.40
N THR A 304 15.17 -42.24 7.73
CA THR A 304 16.50 -41.77 7.30
C THR A 304 17.63 -42.30 8.18
N GLY A 305 17.31 -42.88 9.35
CA GLY A 305 18.26 -43.38 10.33
C GLY A 305 18.88 -42.31 11.22
N GLU A 306 18.31 -41.10 11.25
CA GLU A 306 18.66 -40.05 12.21
C GLU A 306 18.25 -40.44 13.64
N LEU A 307 17.09 -41.08 13.78
CA LEU A 307 16.64 -41.70 15.02
C LEU A 307 16.64 -43.23 14.92
N PRO A 308 17.02 -43.95 16.00
CA PRO A 308 16.91 -45.40 16.04
C PRO A 308 15.43 -45.84 16.08
N PRO A 309 15.07 -46.98 15.46
CA PRO A 309 13.73 -47.56 15.56
C PRO A 309 13.56 -48.31 16.89
N SER A 310 13.74 -47.63 18.03
CA SER A 310 13.60 -48.22 19.38
C SER A 310 12.14 -48.52 19.71
N GLU A 311 11.90 -49.32 20.75
CA GLU A 311 10.55 -49.66 21.21
C GLU A 311 9.79 -48.40 21.67
N GLU A 312 10.46 -47.49 22.36
CA GLU A 312 9.89 -46.22 22.84
C GLU A 312 9.52 -45.29 21.69
N ASN A 313 10.39 -45.17 20.67
CA ASN A 313 10.10 -44.35 19.49
C ASN A 313 8.92 -44.92 18.68
N GLN A 314 8.79 -46.26 18.60
CA GLN A 314 7.65 -46.91 17.95
C GLN A 314 6.36 -46.77 18.76
N ALA A 315 6.43 -46.83 20.08
CA ALA A 315 5.30 -46.59 20.97
C ALA A 315 4.80 -45.15 20.86
N LEU A 316 5.70 -44.16 20.85
CA LEU A 316 5.36 -42.76 20.63
C LEU A 316 4.71 -42.55 19.25
N LEU A 317 5.28 -43.08 18.17
CA LEU A 317 4.64 -43.03 16.85
C LEU A 317 3.23 -43.61 16.86
N SER A 318 3.04 -44.77 17.50
CA SER A 318 1.73 -45.41 17.59
C SER A 318 0.73 -44.53 18.35
N ALA A 319 1.12 -43.97 19.49
CA ALA A 319 0.28 -43.07 20.29
C ALA A 319 -0.11 -41.80 19.51
N LEU A 320 0.82 -41.20 18.76
CA LEU A 320 0.56 -40.03 17.91
C LEU A 320 -0.44 -40.37 16.78
N GLN A 321 -0.24 -41.50 16.11
CA GLN A 321 -1.11 -41.95 15.04
C GLN A 321 -2.52 -42.26 15.55
N GLU A 322 -2.63 -43.06 16.61
CA GLU A 322 -3.91 -43.44 17.23
C GLU A 322 -4.65 -42.21 17.76
N GLY A 323 -3.92 -41.27 18.39
CA GLY A 323 -4.51 -40.03 18.89
C GLY A 323 -5.09 -39.16 17.78
N ALA A 324 -4.32 -38.91 16.71
CA ALA A 324 -4.80 -38.15 15.57
C ALA A 324 -6.00 -38.82 14.88
N GLN A 325 -5.96 -40.15 14.72
CA GLN A 325 -7.08 -40.90 14.15
C GLN A 325 -8.32 -40.91 15.06
N GLY A 326 -8.13 -41.01 16.38
CA GLY A 326 -9.20 -40.99 17.37
C GLY A 326 -9.95 -39.66 17.37
N ILE A 327 -9.23 -38.54 17.29
CA ILE A 327 -9.83 -37.21 17.17
C ILE A 327 -10.64 -37.11 15.87
N ARG A 328 -10.07 -37.45 14.72
CA ARG A 328 -10.79 -37.44 13.43
C ARG A 328 -12.01 -38.39 13.42
N ALA A 329 -11.99 -39.45 14.21
CA ALA A 329 -13.11 -40.38 14.30
C ALA A 329 -14.25 -39.85 15.18
N THR A 330 -13.98 -38.87 16.02
CA THR A 330 -14.91 -38.35 17.03
C THR A 330 -15.26 -36.88 16.88
N ASP A 331 -14.59 -36.16 16.00
CA ASP A 331 -14.86 -34.78 15.63
C ASP A 331 -15.06 -34.68 14.11
N PRO A 332 -16.33 -34.57 13.63
CA PRO A 332 -16.64 -34.51 12.21
C PRO A 332 -16.05 -33.29 11.49
N GLU A 333 -15.96 -32.14 12.16
CA GLU A 333 -15.45 -30.89 11.58
C GLU A 333 -13.94 -31.00 11.34
N VAL A 334 -13.19 -31.49 12.34
CA VAL A 334 -11.75 -31.78 12.19
C VAL A 334 -11.51 -32.82 11.09
N ALA A 335 -12.35 -33.85 11.00
CA ALA A 335 -12.23 -34.88 9.97
C ALA A 335 -12.45 -34.32 8.55
N GLU A 336 -13.46 -33.48 8.36
CA GLU A 336 -13.76 -32.83 7.08
C GLU A 336 -12.62 -31.88 6.68
N ASN A 337 -12.19 -31.02 7.60
CA ASN A 337 -11.09 -30.08 7.37
C ASN A 337 -9.81 -30.81 6.97
N ARG A 338 -9.48 -31.91 7.65
CA ARG A 338 -8.31 -32.72 7.31
C ARG A 338 -8.41 -33.32 5.91
N LYS A 339 -9.59 -33.80 5.52
CA LYS A 339 -9.82 -34.34 4.19
C LYS A 339 -9.59 -33.27 3.11
N LEU A 340 -10.04 -32.04 3.35
CA LEU A 340 -9.82 -30.91 2.44
C LEU A 340 -8.32 -30.57 2.35
N LEU A 341 -7.63 -30.42 3.48
CA LEU A 341 -6.21 -30.09 3.52
C LEU A 341 -5.33 -31.17 2.88
N GLN A 342 -5.68 -32.46 3.03
CA GLN A 342 -4.96 -33.56 2.36
C GLN A 342 -5.02 -33.51 0.83
N THR A 343 -6.03 -32.84 0.26
CA THR A 343 -6.13 -32.68 -1.21
C THR A 343 -5.27 -31.54 -1.73
N GLN A 344 -4.73 -30.70 -0.85
CA GLN A 344 -3.96 -29.52 -1.21
C GLN A 344 -2.47 -29.81 -1.11
N ALA A 345 -1.71 -29.30 -2.09
CA ALA A 345 -0.25 -29.42 -2.09
C ALA A 345 0.33 -28.05 -1.75
N LEU A 346 0.85 -27.91 -0.53
CA LEU A 346 1.53 -26.68 -0.14
C LEU A 346 2.88 -26.56 -0.85
N ARG A 347 3.11 -25.46 -1.57
CA ARG A 347 4.41 -25.11 -2.14
C ARG A 347 5.42 -24.74 -1.06
N GLU A 348 6.71 -24.80 -1.38
CA GLU A 348 7.78 -24.40 -0.46
C GLU A 348 7.68 -22.92 -0.09
N LEU A 349 7.74 -22.62 1.20
CA LEU A 349 8.01 -21.28 1.69
C LEU A 349 9.47 -20.94 1.39
N SER A 350 9.69 -19.94 0.54
CA SER A 350 11.02 -19.37 0.31
C SER A 350 11.52 -18.60 1.54
N SER A 351 12.81 -18.23 1.56
CA SER A 351 13.36 -17.33 2.58
C SER A 351 12.60 -16.01 2.67
N ASP A 352 12.16 -15.50 1.53
CA ASP A 352 11.50 -14.20 1.41
C ASP A 352 10.07 -14.29 1.96
N ASN A 353 9.38 -15.39 1.67
CA ASN A 353 8.06 -15.68 2.24
C ASN A 353 8.14 -15.79 3.78
N LEU A 354 9.20 -16.41 4.31
CA LEU A 354 9.43 -16.50 5.75
C LEU A 354 9.76 -15.15 6.38
N ALA A 355 10.49 -14.28 5.67
CA ALA A 355 10.75 -12.91 6.13
C ALA A 355 9.45 -12.11 6.20
N GLN A 356 8.59 -12.20 5.18
CA GLN A 356 7.28 -11.55 5.18
C GLN A 356 6.39 -12.01 6.34
N ILE A 357 6.38 -13.31 6.66
CA ILE A 357 5.66 -13.85 7.83
C ILE A 357 6.24 -13.29 9.15
N ALA A 358 7.57 -13.16 9.23
CA ALA A 358 8.22 -12.59 10.42
C ALA A 358 7.91 -11.09 10.61
N GLU A 359 7.86 -10.33 9.52
CA GLU A 359 7.51 -8.90 9.52
C GLU A 359 6.05 -8.67 9.93
N ALA A 360 5.15 -9.60 9.61
CA ALA A 360 3.75 -9.56 10.04
C ALA A 360 3.54 -9.83 11.54
N ALA A 361 4.53 -10.41 12.23
CA ALA A 361 4.38 -10.90 13.61
C ALA A 361 3.90 -9.84 14.62
N PRO A 362 4.46 -8.61 14.65
CA PRO A 362 4.04 -7.59 15.62
C PRO A 362 2.58 -7.18 15.44
N VAL A 363 2.12 -7.08 14.20
CA VAL A 363 0.73 -6.73 13.89
C VAL A 363 -0.21 -7.86 14.29
N LEU A 364 0.13 -9.10 13.95
CA LEU A 364 -0.66 -10.27 14.36
C LEU A 364 -0.77 -10.38 15.89
N GLU A 365 0.32 -10.12 16.62
CA GLU A 365 0.32 -10.14 18.09
C GLU A 365 -0.55 -9.02 18.68
N ALA A 366 -0.54 -7.83 18.08
CA ALA A 366 -1.30 -6.69 18.55
C ALA A 366 -2.81 -6.82 18.30
N ILE A 367 -3.21 -7.43 17.17
CA ILE A 367 -4.63 -7.58 16.83
C ILE A 367 -5.28 -8.84 17.41
N THR A 368 -4.52 -9.73 18.03
CA THR A 368 -5.02 -10.93 18.71
C THR A 368 -4.88 -10.77 20.22
N GLN A 369 -5.64 -11.51 21.01
CA GLN A 369 -5.52 -11.56 22.47
C GLN A 369 -5.54 -13.01 22.99
N GLY A 370 -5.38 -13.15 24.32
CA GLY A 370 -5.41 -14.42 25.06
C GLY A 370 -4.78 -15.61 24.36
N ASP A 371 -5.51 -16.72 24.23
CA ASP A 371 -4.99 -17.99 23.72
C ASP A 371 -4.62 -17.86 22.23
N LEU A 372 -5.42 -17.12 21.45
CA LEU A 372 -5.13 -16.88 20.04
C LEU A 372 -3.79 -16.17 19.83
N ARG A 373 -3.47 -15.16 20.65
CA ARG A 373 -2.21 -14.42 20.56
C ARG A 373 -1.03 -15.33 20.81
N GLU A 374 -1.09 -16.15 21.87
CA GLU A 374 -0.02 -17.09 22.18
C GLU A 374 0.17 -18.11 21.06
N GLN A 375 -0.91 -18.68 20.55
CA GLN A 375 -0.87 -19.62 19.43
C GLN A 375 -0.30 -18.98 18.16
N MET A 376 -0.70 -17.75 17.85
CA MET A 376 -0.19 -17.06 16.66
C MET A 376 1.30 -16.77 16.75
N ARG A 377 1.77 -16.27 17.90
CA ARG A 377 3.19 -16.05 18.15
C ARG A 377 3.98 -17.35 18.00
N ASP A 378 3.47 -18.43 18.55
CA ASP A 378 4.12 -19.74 18.51
C ASP A 378 4.21 -20.31 17.08
N ASP A 379 3.15 -20.17 16.29
CA ASP A 379 3.12 -20.65 14.90
C ASP A 379 4.07 -19.83 14.01
N VAL A 380 4.10 -18.50 14.18
CA VAL A 380 5.06 -17.64 13.47
C VAL A 380 6.50 -17.96 13.88
N LEU A 381 6.76 -18.16 15.17
CA LEU A 381 8.08 -18.54 15.68
C LEU A 381 8.56 -19.86 15.06
N PHE A 382 7.67 -20.86 15.01
CA PHE A 382 7.98 -22.17 14.43
C PHE A 382 8.37 -22.04 12.95
N LEU A 383 7.56 -21.32 12.17
CA LEU A 383 7.81 -21.11 10.73
C LEU A 383 9.11 -20.34 10.47
N THR A 384 9.43 -19.33 11.28
CA THR A 384 10.48 -18.36 10.96
C THR A 384 11.83 -18.63 11.62
N GLN A 385 11.84 -19.32 12.77
CA GLN A 385 13.05 -19.55 13.57
C GLN A 385 13.35 -21.03 13.76
N GLU A 386 12.36 -21.84 14.13
CA GLU A 386 12.60 -23.27 14.41
C GLU A 386 12.78 -24.10 13.13
N MET A 387 12.22 -23.64 12.01
CA MET A 387 12.40 -24.25 10.69
C MET A 387 13.70 -23.86 9.96
N ARG A 388 14.57 -22.99 10.51
CA ARG A 388 15.80 -22.50 9.81
C ARG A 388 16.86 -23.56 9.54
N ALA A 389 16.69 -24.79 10.03
CA ALA A 389 17.43 -25.96 9.58
C ALA A 389 16.44 -26.93 8.89
N GLY A 390 16.15 -26.67 7.61
CA GLY A 390 15.22 -27.52 6.87
C GLY A 390 15.78 -28.94 6.71
N PRO A 391 15.04 -30.01 7.05
CA PRO A 391 15.41 -31.35 6.65
C PRO A 391 15.29 -31.50 5.13
N PRO A 392 16.10 -32.35 4.48
CA PRO A 392 16.05 -32.51 3.04
C PRO A 392 14.70 -33.10 2.62
N ARG A 393 14.10 -32.54 1.57
CA ARG A 393 12.94 -33.14 0.91
C ARG A 393 13.39 -34.23 -0.05
N LEU A 394 12.76 -35.39 0.02
CA LEU A 394 12.84 -36.43 -1.00
C LEU A 394 11.43 -36.94 -1.36
N PRO A 395 11.21 -37.37 -2.62
CA PRO A 395 9.87 -37.59 -3.15
C PRO A 395 9.30 -38.97 -2.84
N GLY A 396 8.00 -38.99 -2.55
CA GLY A 396 7.06 -40.09 -2.83
C GLY A 396 7.06 -41.27 -1.86
N VAL A 397 5.97 -41.41 -1.09
CA VAL A 397 5.63 -42.68 -0.43
C VAL A 397 4.18 -43.07 -0.73
N THR A 398 3.97 -44.38 -0.86
CA THR A 398 2.78 -45.07 -1.37
C THR A 398 1.48 -44.80 -0.60
N ARG A 399 0.36 -44.94 -1.33
CA ARG A 399 -1.03 -44.63 -0.96
C ARG A 399 -1.62 -45.36 0.28
N ALA A 400 -0.88 -46.24 0.95
CA ALA A 400 -1.46 -47.14 1.95
C ALA A 400 -1.42 -46.62 3.40
N ASP A 401 -0.45 -45.78 3.78
CA ASP A 401 -0.23 -45.41 5.21
C ASP A 401 0.13 -43.93 5.45
N ALA A 402 0.08 -43.07 4.44
CA ALA A 402 0.64 -41.72 4.56
C ALA A 402 -0.27 -40.76 5.37
N ILE A 403 0.07 -40.52 6.64
CA ILE A 403 -0.20 -39.22 7.28
C ILE A 403 0.67 -38.20 6.54
N ILE A 404 0.11 -37.58 5.50
CA ILE A 404 0.79 -36.56 4.70
C ILE A 404 0.79 -35.26 5.53
N PRO A 405 1.97 -34.67 5.82
CA PRO A 405 2.05 -33.41 6.54
C PRO A 405 1.57 -32.25 5.65
N GLY A 406 0.79 -31.35 6.24
CA GLY A 406 0.76 -29.95 5.83
C GLY A 406 1.67 -29.17 6.77
N GLN A 407 2.14 -27.99 6.38
CA GLN A 407 2.67 -27.06 7.37
C GLN A 407 1.45 -26.49 8.11
N ASP A 408 1.01 -27.22 9.12
CA ASP A 408 -0.19 -26.94 9.89
C ASP A 408 -0.11 -25.53 10.54
N GLU A 409 1.09 -25.06 10.88
CA GLU A 409 1.36 -23.68 11.29
C GLU A 409 1.02 -22.68 10.18
N ALA A 410 1.43 -22.93 8.94
CA ALA A 410 1.13 -22.07 7.81
C ALA A 410 -0.39 -22.05 7.53
N VAL A 411 -1.04 -23.21 7.60
CA VAL A 411 -2.51 -23.32 7.50
C VAL A 411 -3.20 -22.43 8.54
N ARG A 412 -2.75 -22.49 9.80
CA ARG A 412 -3.30 -21.64 10.87
C ARG A 412 -3.02 -20.16 10.66
N VAL A 413 -1.78 -19.77 10.37
CA VAL A 413 -1.39 -18.37 10.15
C VAL A 413 -2.21 -17.77 9.01
N PHE A 414 -2.22 -18.40 7.84
CA PHE A 414 -2.93 -17.87 6.66
C PHE A 414 -4.44 -17.97 6.81
N GLY A 415 -4.95 -19.10 7.31
CA GLY A 415 -6.39 -19.33 7.48
C GLY A 415 -7.01 -18.43 8.56
N ARG A 416 -6.28 -18.13 9.65
CA ARG A 416 -6.71 -17.14 10.66
C ARG A 416 -6.65 -15.73 10.09
N SER A 417 -5.58 -15.37 9.39
CA SER A 417 -5.44 -14.05 8.75
C SER A 417 -6.58 -13.74 7.78
N ALA A 418 -6.95 -14.72 6.95
CA ALA A 418 -8.09 -14.61 6.06
C ALA A 418 -9.41 -14.34 6.82
N ARG A 419 -9.67 -15.09 7.89
CA ARG A 419 -10.89 -14.93 8.71
C ARG A 419 -10.90 -13.62 9.49
N MET A 420 -9.75 -13.15 9.97
CA MET A 420 -9.60 -11.84 10.60
C MET A 420 -9.94 -10.72 9.60
N LEU A 421 -9.41 -10.76 8.37
CA LEU A 421 -9.73 -9.75 7.36
C LEU A 421 -11.23 -9.72 7.02
N ILE A 422 -11.84 -10.89 6.82
CA ILE A 422 -13.29 -11.01 6.58
C ILE A 422 -14.09 -10.38 7.73
N ALA A 423 -13.69 -10.64 8.97
CA ALA A 423 -14.38 -10.13 10.14
C ALA A 423 -14.21 -8.61 10.32
N LEU A 424 -13.03 -8.04 10.00
CA LEU A 424 -12.80 -6.59 10.01
C LEU A 424 -13.68 -5.88 8.97
N ARG A 425 -13.75 -6.40 7.73
CA ARG A 425 -14.60 -5.82 6.68
C ARG A 425 -16.09 -5.85 7.02
N LYS A 426 -16.53 -6.87 7.78
CA LYS A 426 -17.93 -6.98 8.23
C LYS A 426 -18.27 -6.10 9.44
N SER A 427 -17.26 -5.59 10.16
CA SER A 427 -17.45 -4.86 11.41
C SER A 427 -16.66 -3.54 11.42
N PRO A 428 -16.97 -2.55 10.56
CA PRO A 428 -16.21 -1.30 10.46
C PRO A 428 -16.08 -0.56 11.80
N ASN A 429 -17.13 -0.60 12.62
CA ASN A 429 -17.17 0.04 13.94
C ASN A 429 -16.14 -0.55 14.94
N LEU A 430 -15.71 -1.80 14.75
CA LEU A 430 -14.71 -2.44 15.61
C LEU A 430 -13.28 -2.21 15.10
N VAL A 431 -13.11 -1.81 13.83
CA VAL A 431 -11.80 -1.45 13.27
C VAL A 431 -11.23 -0.22 13.98
N HIS A 432 -12.06 0.77 14.27
CA HIS A 432 -11.61 1.97 14.98
C HIS A 432 -11.11 1.65 16.40
N LYS A 433 -11.84 0.78 17.13
CA LYS A 433 -11.41 0.32 18.47
C LYS A 433 -10.13 -0.50 18.42
N LEU A 434 -9.99 -1.33 17.39
CA LEU A 434 -8.77 -2.09 17.14
C LEU A 434 -7.58 -1.17 16.88
N HIS A 435 -7.78 -0.10 16.11
CA HIS A 435 -6.75 0.91 15.90
C HIS A 435 -6.30 1.56 17.22
N GLU A 436 -7.27 2.01 18.05
CA GLU A 436 -6.99 2.64 19.34
C GLU A 436 -6.26 1.69 20.32
N SER A 437 -6.59 0.40 20.31
CA SER A 437 -6.07 -0.57 21.27
C SER A 437 -4.78 -1.27 20.83
N ALA A 438 -4.60 -1.52 19.52
CA ALA A 438 -3.46 -2.27 18.99
C ALA A 438 -2.21 -1.41 18.81
N GLY A 439 -2.35 -0.08 18.77
CA GLY A 439 -1.23 0.84 18.49
C GLY A 439 -0.74 0.78 17.04
N PHE A 440 -1.49 0.13 16.14
CA PHE A 440 -1.26 0.11 14.70
C PHE A 440 -2.40 0.80 13.98
N LYS A 441 -2.09 1.54 12.91
CA LYS A 441 -3.13 2.11 12.03
C LYS A 441 -3.96 1.00 11.40
N ALA A 442 -5.27 1.24 11.24
CA ALA A 442 -6.20 0.30 10.63
C ALA A 442 -5.71 -0.18 9.25
N ILE A 443 -5.13 0.71 8.44
CA ILE A 443 -4.59 0.31 7.13
C ILE A 443 -3.43 -0.68 7.27
N ASN A 444 -2.54 -0.50 8.24
CA ASN A 444 -1.35 -1.34 8.40
C ASN A 444 -1.78 -2.76 8.77
N ILE A 445 -2.85 -2.89 9.55
CA ILE A 445 -3.50 -4.17 9.84
C ILE A 445 -4.05 -4.79 8.56
N LEU A 446 -4.79 -4.04 7.75
CA LEU A 446 -5.36 -4.53 6.49
C LEU A 446 -4.28 -4.94 5.48
N VAL A 447 -3.22 -4.14 5.33
CA VAL A 447 -2.08 -4.42 4.43
C VAL A 447 -1.33 -5.67 4.87
N VAL A 448 -1.06 -5.84 6.16
CA VAL A 448 -0.38 -7.04 6.66
C VAL A 448 -1.23 -8.28 6.45
N LEU A 449 -2.53 -8.23 6.80
CA LEU A 449 -3.44 -9.34 6.56
C LEU A 449 -3.59 -9.65 5.07
N GLY A 450 -3.64 -8.61 4.23
CA GLY A 450 -3.66 -8.74 2.78
C GLY A 450 -2.41 -9.42 2.25
N GLY A 451 -1.22 -8.96 2.63
CA GLY A 451 0.05 -9.60 2.24
C GLY A 451 0.09 -11.09 2.60
N LEU A 452 -0.40 -11.47 3.79
CA LEU A 452 -0.51 -12.88 4.19
C LEU A 452 -1.54 -13.67 3.35
N ILE A 453 -2.65 -13.05 2.94
CA ILE A 453 -3.65 -13.69 2.07
C ILE A 453 -3.08 -13.91 0.68
N SER A 454 -2.44 -12.92 0.08
CA SER A 454 -1.78 -13.05 -1.23
C SER A 454 -0.72 -14.14 -1.20
N LEU A 455 0.10 -14.18 -0.14
CA LEU A 455 1.10 -15.23 0.06
C LEU A 455 0.44 -16.61 0.21
N GLY A 456 -0.63 -16.73 1.01
CA GLY A 456 -1.39 -17.96 1.17
C GLY A 456 -1.94 -18.49 -0.15
N LEU A 457 -2.55 -17.62 -0.97
CA LEU A 457 -3.09 -17.98 -2.29
C LEU A 457 -2.01 -18.35 -3.31
N MET A 458 -0.78 -17.85 -3.17
CA MET A 458 0.34 -18.25 -4.01
C MET A 458 0.81 -19.68 -3.70
N LEU A 459 0.64 -20.11 -2.46
CA LEU A 459 1.20 -21.34 -1.89
C LEU A 459 0.26 -22.55 -1.95
N PHE A 460 -1.06 -22.32 -1.94
CA PHE A 460 -2.13 -23.33 -1.98
C PHE A 460 -2.98 -23.18 -3.23
#